data_AF-A0A433BTS5-F1
#
_entry.id   AF-A0A433BTS5-F1
#
_cell.length_a   1.000
_cell.length_b   1.000
_cell.length_c   1.000
_cell.angle_alpha   90.00
_cell.angle_beta   90.00
_cell.angle_gamma   90.00
#
_symmetry.space_group_name_H-M   'P 1'
#
loop_
_entity.id
_entity.type
_entity.pdbx_description
1 polymer ?
#
loop_
_entity_poly.entity_id
_entity_poly.type
_entity_poly.pdbx_seq_one_letter_code
_entity_poly.pdbx_strand_id
1 'polypeptide(L)'
;MSDIDAGPGGQESAQNDEQGPPGVVTPDVNSDPAETKPDGNAYKPAFDADAAADTIRKLRDENAEARVKAKEMDALARKVHTALVAGTGKLVNAEELPFDPDHLTDPDKLNAAIDALTEAKPYLRVRPAGDVGQGQRGNAEAKPTWGDLFRGA
;
A
#
# COMPACT_ATOMS: atom_id res chain seq x y z
N MET A 1 49.85 -15.89 39.49
CA MET A 1 49.71 -17.35 39.52
C MET A 1 48.85 -17.74 40.71
N SER A 2 47.64 -18.21 40.42
CA SER A 2 46.71 -19.05 41.20
C SER A 2 45.30 -18.67 40.72
N ASP A 3 44.83 -19.19 39.58
CA ASP A 3 44.08 -20.46 39.44
C ASP A 3 42.83 -20.45 40.35
N ILE A 4 41.61 -20.21 39.85
CA ILE A 4 40.73 -21.06 39.01
C ILE A 4 40.50 -22.44 39.66
N ASP A 5 39.30 -22.72 40.19
CA ASP A 5 38.24 -23.46 39.46
C ASP A 5 36.94 -23.73 40.27
N ALA A 6 35.84 -23.83 39.50
CA ALA A 6 34.48 -24.40 39.64
C ALA A 6 33.98 -24.96 40.99
N GLY A 7 32.75 -24.68 41.46
CA GLY A 7 31.39 -24.82 40.87
C GLY A 7 30.49 -25.53 41.91
N PRO A 8 29.16 -25.80 41.74
CA PRO A 8 28.32 -25.65 40.54
C PRO A 8 26.87 -25.11 40.77
N GLY A 9 26.15 -24.88 39.66
CA GLY A 9 24.69 -24.77 39.59
C GLY A 9 24.17 -23.33 39.62
N GLY A 10 23.48 -22.79 38.63
CA GLY A 10 22.80 -23.36 37.47
C GLY A 10 21.53 -22.55 37.28
N GLN A 11 21.45 -21.82 36.14
CA GLN A 11 20.22 -21.30 35.51
C GLN A 11 19.52 -20.18 36.33
N GLU A 12 19.07 -19.04 35.79
CA GLU A 12 18.25 -18.82 34.61
C GLU A 12 18.14 -17.29 34.37
N SER A 13 18.26 -16.88 33.10
CA SER A 13 17.59 -15.73 32.46
C SER A 13 17.52 -14.38 33.18
N ALA A 14 18.43 -13.48 32.81
CA ALA A 14 18.12 -12.05 32.77
C ALA A 14 17.01 -11.83 31.72
N GLN A 15 15.76 -11.71 32.16
CA GLN A 15 14.67 -11.24 31.33
C GLN A 15 14.82 -9.73 31.16
N ASN A 16 15.24 -9.33 29.95
CA ASN A 16 15.04 -7.99 29.45
C ASN A 16 13.56 -7.63 29.60
N ASP A 17 13.29 -6.48 30.22
CA ASP A 17 12.00 -5.81 30.20
C ASP A 17 11.63 -5.46 28.75
N GLU A 18 10.97 -6.39 28.06
CA GLU A 18 10.18 -6.08 26.87
C GLU A 18 9.01 -5.20 27.29
N GLN A 19 9.11 -3.92 26.95
CA GLN A 19 8.01 -2.97 26.99
C GLN A 19 6.93 -3.42 25.99
N GLY A 20 6.03 -4.28 26.45
CA GLY A 20 4.77 -4.57 25.80
C GLY A 20 3.89 -3.32 25.71
N PRO A 21 2.91 -3.29 24.77
CA PRO A 21 2.08 -2.12 24.52
C PRO A 21 1.37 -1.68 25.81
N PRO A 22 1.16 -0.36 26.01
CA PRO A 22 0.51 0.12 27.23
C PRO A 22 -0.80 -0.61 27.41
N GLY A 23 -0.88 -1.37 28.50
CA GLY A 23 -2.08 -2.08 28.89
C GLY A 23 -3.25 -1.11 28.86
N VAL A 24 -4.27 -1.44 28.08
CA VAL A 24 -5.57 -0.79 28.17
C VAL A 24 -6.03 -1.06 29.60
N VAL A 25 -5.91 -0.05 30.46
CA VAL A 25 -6.63 -0.02 31.73
C VAL A 25 -8.10 0.08 31.33
N THR A 26 -8.74 -1.07 31.13
CA THR A 26 -10.19 -1.14 31.20
C THR A 26 -10.54 -0.72 32.62
N PRO A 27 -11.30 0.37 32.84
CA PRO A 27 -11.85 0.59 34.17
C PRO A 27 -12.66 -0.66 34.52
N ASP A 28 -12.35 -1.24 35.67
CA ASP A 28 -13.18 -2.25 36.32
C ASP A 28 -14.52 -1.59 36.62
N VAL A 29 -15.46 -1.68 35.67
CA VAL A 29 -16.86 -1.27 35.87
C VAL A 29 -17.56 -2.44 36.54
N ASN A 30 -17.12 -2.78 37.75
CA ASN A 30 -17.89 -3.57 38.68
C ASN A 30 -18.52 -2.62 39.71
N SER A 31 -19.32 -1.70 39.19
CA SER A 31 -20.32 -1.00 39.98
C SER A 31 -21.63 -1.70 39.68
N ASP A 32 -22.15 -2.46 40.64
CA ASP A 32 -23.56 -2.85 40.70
C ASP A 32 -24.39 -1.64 40.26
N PRO A 33 -25.26 -1.75 39.24
CA PRO A 33 -26.16 -0.67 38.93
C PRO A 33 -27.12 -0.59 40.10
N ALA A 34 -26.88 0.35 41.02
CA ALA A 34 -27.88 0.77 41.98
C ALA A 34 -29.12 1.16 41.18
N GLU A 35 -30.10 0.27 41.16
CA GLU A 35 -31.38 0.43 40.48
C GLU A 35 -32.11 1.59 41.15
N THR A 36 -31.79 2.79 40.69
CA THR A 36 -32.52 4.00 41.03
C THR A 36 -33.82 3.89 40.27
N LYS A 37 -34.84 3.32 40.94
CA LYS A 37 -36.22 3.44 40.48
C LYS A 37 -36.47 4.93 40.22
N PRO A 38 -36.98 5.31 39.03
CA PRO A 38 -37.28 6.70 38.78
C PRO A 38 -38.43 7.08 39.73
N ASP A 39 -38.12 7.92 40.72
CA ASP A 39 -39.16 8.64 41.45
C ASP A 39 -40.02 9.35 40.42
N GLY A 40 -41.33 9.11 40.50
CA GLY A 40 -42.33 9.32 39.46
C GLY A 40 -42.62 10.77 39.06
N ASN A 41 -41.60 11.61 38.92
CA ASN A 41 -41.69 12.86 38.21
C ASN A 41 -41.20 12.63 36.77
N ALA A 42 -42.12 12.22 35.90
CA ALA A 42 -41.86 12.03 34.48
C ALA A 42 -41.41 13.37 33.87
N TYR A 43 -40.10 13.55 33.73
CA TYR A 43 -39.52 14.62 32.92
C TYR A 43 -39.97 14.39 31.49
N LYS A 44 -41.03 15.11 31.08
CA LYS A 44 -41.46 15.13 29.68
C LYS A 44 -40.44 15.97 28.92
N PRO A 45 -39.63 15.39 28.02
CA PRO A 45 -38.72 16.21 27.23
C PRO A 45 -39.55 17.25 26.47
N ALA A 46 -39.14 18.52 26.55
CA ALA A 46 -39.76 19.61 25.79
C ALA A 46 -39.49 19.50 24.27
N PHE A 47 -38.68 18.52 23.86
CA PHE A 47 -38.37 18.18 22.48
C PHE A 47 -38.99 16.82 22.12
N ASP A 48 -39.43 16.72 20.86
CA ASP A 48 -39.94 15.48 20.29
C ASP A 48 -38.81 14.44 20.18
N ALA A 49 -38.82 13.47 21.10
CA ALA A 49 -37.81 12.43 21.19
C ALA A 49 -37.82 11.49 19.99
N ASP A 50 -39.00 11.27 19.39
CA ASP A 50 -39.14 10.42 18.20
C ASP A 50 -38.54 11.12 16.98
N ALA A 51 -38.78 12.44 16.82
CA ALA A 51 -38.13 13.24 15.79
C ALA A 51 -36.60 13.27 15.94
N ALA A 52 -36.09 13.38 17.17
CA ALA A 52 -34.66 13.29 17.45
C ALA A 52 -34.10 11.90 17.10
N ALA A 53 -34.81 10.82 17.42
CA ALA A 53 -34.38 9.46 17.08
C ALA A 53 -34.34 9.24 15.56
N ASP A 54 -35.33 9.74 14.81
CA ASP A 54 -35.39 9.63 13.35
C ASP A 54 -34.24 10.40 12.67
N THR A 55 -33.97 11.63 13.10
CA THR A 55 -32.83 12.41 12.58
C THR A 55 -31.48 11.75 12.86
N ILE A 56 -31.28 11.19 14.06
CA ILE A 56 -30.04 10.47 14.39
C ILE A 56 -29.92 9.22 13.52
N ARG A 57 -31.01 8.48 13.30
CA ARG A 57 -31.02 7.31 12.43
C ARG A 57 -30.61 7.70 11.01
N LYS A 58 -31.26 8.72 10.46
CA LYS A 58 -30.92 9.25 9.13
C LYS A 58 -29.45 9.66 9.03
N LEU A 59 -28.92 10.36 10.03
CA LEU A 59 -27.49 10.73 10.06
C LEU A 59 -26.58 9.49 10.10
N ARG A 60 -26.96 8.43 10.81
CA ARG A 60 -26.18 7.18 10.82
C ARG A 60 -26.18 6.51 9.46
N ASP A 61 -27.33 6.47 8.80
CA ASP A 61 -27.47 5.90 7.47
C ASP A 61 -26.65 6.70 6.45
N GLU A 62 -26.74 8.03 6.46
CA GLU A 62 -25.93 8.93 5.61
C GLU A 62 -24.42 8.77 5.87
N ASN A 63 -24.00 8.66 7.13
CA ASN A 63 -22.60 8.40 7.47
C ASN A 63 -22.12 7.02 7.00
N ALA A 64 -22.98 6.00 7.10
CA ALA A 64 -22.67 4.66 6.61
C ALA A 64 -22.48 4.68 5.09
N GLU A 65 -23.39 5.32 4.35
CA GLU A 65 -23.27 5.49 2.90
C GLU A 65 -22.02 6.27 2.50
N ALA A 66 -21.72 7.38 3.19
CA ALA A 66 -20.55 8.20 2.90
C ALA A 66 -19.25 7.39 3.05
N ARG A 67 -19.16 6.51 4.06
CA ARG A 67 -18.01 5.61 4.25
C ARG A 67 -17.89 4.58 3.14
N VAL A 68 -19.00 4.02 2.67
CA VAL A 68 -19.01 3.08 1.54
C VAL A 68 -18.53 3.78 0.27
N LYS A 69 -19.12 4.93 -0.06
CA LYS A 69 -18.76 5.74 -1.22
C LYS A 69 -17.29 6.15 -1.19
N ALA A 70 -16.77 6.58 -0.04
CA ALA A 70 -15.35 6.94 0.11
C ALA A 70 -14.42 5.75 -0.22
N LYS A 71 -14.72 4.55 0.32
CA LYS A 71 -13.95 3.34 0.02
C LYS A 71 -13.99 2.97 -1.47
N GLU A 72 -15.15 3.11 -2.09
CA GLU A 72 -15.31 2.84 -3.52
C GLU A 72 -14.50 3.82 -4.38
N MET A 73 -14.53 5.12 -4.03
CA MET A 73 -13.74 6.15 -4.71
C MET A 73 -12.24 5.90 -4.56
N ASP A 74 -11.76 5.52 -3.37
CA ASP A 74 -10.35 5.17 -3.14
C ASP A 74 -9.93 3.96 -3.99
N ALA A 75 -10.79 2.95 -4.10
CA ALA A 75 -10.53 1.78 -4.93
C ALA A 75 -10.48 2.14 -6.42
N LEU A 76 -11.36 3.02 -6.89
CA LEU A 76 -11.36 3.51 -8.26
C LEU A 76 -10.14 4.39 -8.55
N ALA A 77 -9.77 5.28 -7.65
CA ALA A 77 -8.60 6.15 -7.79
C ALA A 77 -7.32 5.32 -7.99
N ARG A 78 -7.14 4.25 -7.21
CA ARG A 78 -6.01 3.31 -7.40
C ARG A 78 -6.04 2.64 -8.77
N LYS A 79 -7.21 2.17 -9.22
CA LYS A 79 -7.34 1.55 -10.55
C LYS A 79 -7.01 2.54 -11.67
N VAL A 80 -7.46 3.79 -11.56
CA VAL A 80 -7.15 4.84 -12.53
C VAL A 80 -5.65 5.13 -12.52
N HIS A 81 -5.03 5.24 -11.35
CA HIS A 81 -3.58 5.43 -11.24
C HIS A 81 -2.80 4.30 -11.91
N THR A 82 -3.13 3.03 -11.61
CA THR A 82 -2.51 1.87 -12.26
C THR A 82 -2.71 1.89 -13.78
N ALA A 83 -3.90 2.29 -14.26
CA ALA A 83 -4.18 2.40 -15.69
C ALA A 83 -3.37 3.52 -16.37
N LEU A 84 -3.20 4.67 -15.73
CA LEU A 84 -2.36 5.76 -16.23
C LEU A 84 -0.89 5.32 -16.32
N VAL A 85 -0.39 4.67 -15.27
CA VAL A 85 0.98 4.12 -15.24
C VAL A 85 1.17 3.09 -16.35
N ALA A 86 0.25 2.15 -16.50
CA ALA A 86 0.29 1.15 -17.57
C ALA A 86 0.26 1.80 -18.97
N GLY A 87 -0.55 2.86 -19.14
CA GLY A 87 -0.65 3.64 -20.37
C GLY A 87 0.65 4.33 -20.78
N THR A 88 1.56 4.62 -19.83
CA THR A 88 2.88 5.18 -20.16
C THR A 88 3.79 4.19 -20.89
N GLY A 89 3.57 2.88 -20.72
CA GLY A 89 4.40 1.83 -21.32
C GLY A 89 5.86 1.79 -20.83
N LYS A 90 6.21 2.55 -19.78
CA LYS A 90 7.58 2.64 -19.23
C LYS A 90 7.90 1.54 -18.22
N LEU A 91 6.89 1.02 -17.50
CA LEU A 91 7.04 0.03 -16.44
C LEU A 91 6.51 -1.36 -16.85
N VAL A 92 7.25 -2.41 -16.51
CA VAL A 92 6.84 -3.81 -16.74
C VAL A 92 5.65 -4.17 -15.85
N ASN A 93 5.66 -3.69 -14.60
CA ASN A 93 4.53 -3.82 -13.68
C ASN A 93 4.11 -2.43 -13.18
N ALA A 94 2.87 -2.04 -13.49
CA ALA A 94 2.31 -0.75 -13.09
C ALA A 94 1.94 -0.68 -11.60
N GLU A 95 1.76 -1.83 -10.94
CA GLU A 95 1.38 -1.90 -9.52
C GLU A 95 2.56 -1.61 -8.57
N GLU A 96 3.79 -1.58 -9.08
CA GLU A 96 5.00 -1.29 -8.29
C GLU A 96 5.16 0.19 -7.95
N LEU A 97 4.46 1.08 -8.66
CA LEU A 97 4.48 2.51 -8.34
C LEU A 97 3.46 2.77 -7.22
N PRO A 98 3.88 3.32 -6.06
CA PRO A 98 2.95 3.70 -5.01
C PRO A 98 1.91 4.70 -5.50
N PHE A 99 0.68 4.55 -4.99
CA PHE A 99 -0.38 5.51 -5.28
C PHE A 99 -0.05 6.88 -4.64
N ASP A 100 -0.10 7.92 -5.46
CA ASP A 100 -0.03 9.32 -5.04
C ASP A 100 -1.17 10.06 -5.75
N PRO A 101 -2.03 10.81 -5.02
CA PRO A 101 -3.10 11.59 -5.64
C PRO A 101 -2.60 12.60 -6.68
N ASP A 102 -1.39 13.15 -6.52
CA ASP A 102 -0.84 14.15 -7.44
C ASP A 102 -0.60 13.55 -8.84
N HIS A 103 -0.33 12.25 -8.93
CA HIS A 103 -0.14 11.55 -10.21
C HIS A 103 -1.40 11.53 -11.10
N LEU A 104 -2.60 11.73 -10.52
CA LEU A 104 -3.85 11.75 -11.27
C LEU A 104 -4.09 13.08 -11.99
N THR A 105 -3.56 14.17 -11.45
CA THR A 105 -3.78 15.53 -11.97
C THR A 105 -2.56 16.10 -12.67
N ASP A 106 -1.36 15.65 -12.31
CA ASP A 106 -0.10 16.16 -12.80
C ASP A 106 0.70 15.04 -13.51
N PRO A 107 0.72 15.03 -14.86
CA PRO A 107 1.43 14.02 -15.62
C PRO A 107 2.96 14.14 -15.50
N ASP A 108 3.50 15.33 -15.18
CA ASP A 108 4.94 15.53 -15.06
C ASP A 108 5.45 14.90 -13.77
N LYS A 109 4.69 15.05 -12.66
CA LYS A 109 4.98 14.36 -11.40
C LYS A 109 4.92 12.84 -11.56
N LEU A 110 3.92 12.32 -12.27
CA LEU A 110 3.82 10.89 -12.57
C LEU A 110 5.06 10.40 -13.32
N ASN A 111 5.48 11.12 -14.37
CA ASN A 111 6.67 10.74 -15.13
C ASN A 111 7.95 10.80 -14.30
N ALA A 112 8.13 11.85 -13.50
CA ALA A 112 9.29 11.97 -12.61
C ALA A 112 9.35 10.82 -11.59
N ALA A 113 8.20 10.43 -11.02
CA ALA A 113 8.12 9.30 -10.09
C ALA A 113 8.44 7.96 -10.77
N ILE A 114 7.98 7.75 -12.00
CA ILE A 114 8.34 6.57 -12.81
C ILE A 114 9.84 6.56 -13.09
N ASP A 115 10.41 7.68 -13.51
CA ASP A 115 11.82 7.77 -13.87
C ASP A 115 12.69 7.47 -12.62
N ALA A 116 12.40 8.11 -11.48
CA ALA A 116 13.06 7.83 -10.19
C ALA A 116 12.93 6.36 -9.75
N LEU A 117 11.74 5.75 -9.92
CA LEU A 117 11.53 4.33 -9.61
C LEU A 117 12.39 3.43 -10.50
N THR A 118 12.48 3.73 -11.80
CA THR A 118 13.30 2.93 -12.72
C THR A 118 14.80 3.11 -12.51
N GLU A 119 15.24 4.25 -11.98
CA GLU A 119 16.63 4.46 -11.56
C GLU A 119 16.97 3.60 -10.33
N ALA A 120 16.08 3.58 -9.33
CA ALA A 120 16.26 2.76 -8.13
C ALA A 120 16.10 1.25 -8.41
N LYS A 121 15.15 0.89 -9.28
CA LYS A 121 14.80 -0.50 -9.63
C LYS A 121 14.85 -0.69 -11.15
N PRO A 122 16.04 -0.90 -11.73
CA PRO A 122 16.20 -0.97 -13.19
C PRO A 122 15.49 -2.16 -13.84
N TYR A 123 15.20 -3.22 -13.07
CA TYR A 123 14.46 -4.39 -13.56
C TYR A 123 12.97 -4.11 -13.82
N LEU A 124 12.42 -3.01 -13.28
CA LEU A 124 11.03 -2.60 -13.54
C LEU A 124 10.87 -1.86 -14.87
N ARG A 125 11.96 -1.40 -15.48
CA ARG A 125 11.92 -0.68 -16.75
C ARG A 125 11.56 -1.63 -17.88
N VAL A 126 10.59 -1.24 -18.71
CA VAL A 126 10.28 -1.98 -19.93
C VAL A 126 11.52 -2.02 -20.82
N ARG A 127 11.91 -3.23 -21.21
CA ARG A 127 13.00 -3.42 -22.14
C ARG A 127 12.51 -3.05 -23.54
N PRO A 128 13.28 -2.28 -24.32
CA PRO A 128 12.92 -2.01 -25.70
C PRO A 128 12.78 -3.35 -26.44
N ALA A 129 11.59 -3.62 -26.95
CA ALA A 129 11.37 -4.72 -27.87
C ALA A 129 11.90 -4.27 -29.24
N GLY A 130 13.08 -4.75 -29.61
CA GLY A 130 13.74 -4.44 -30.88
C GLY A 130 14.70 -5.54 -31.28
N ASP A 131 14.90 -5.71 -32.59
CA ASP A 131 15.80 -6.69 -33.22
C ASP A 131 17.14 -6.75 -32.48
N VAL A 132 17.37 -7.84 -31.74
CA VAL A 132 18.60 -8.06 -30.96
C VAL A 132 19.79 -8.37 -31.89
N GLY A 133 19.65 -8.18 -33.20
CA GLY A 133 20.67 -8.47 -34.21
C GLY A 133 21.00 -9.95 -34.33
N GLN A 134 20.23 -10.82 -33.67
CA GLN A 134 20.38 -12.27 -33.71
C GLN A 134 19.41 -12.85 -34.73
N GLY A 135 19.79 -12.76 -36.00
CA GLY A 135 19.04 -13.35 -37.10
C GLY A 135 19.63 -12.93 -38.45
N GLN A 136 19.60 -13.82 -39.43
CA GLN A 136 20.08 -13.51 -40.77
C GLN A 136 19.20 -12.42 -41.38
N ARG A 137 19.71 -11.19 -41.43
CA ARG A 137 18.98 -10.08 -42.05
C ARG A 137 18.94 -10.30 -43.55
N GLY A 138 17.72 -10.46 -44.07
CA GLY A 138 17.49 -10.64 -45.49
C GLY A 138 18.16 -9.54 -46.30
N ASN A 139 19.02 -9.98 -47.22
CA ASN A 139 19.54 -9.25 -48.36
C ASN A 139 20.30 -7.94 -48.08
N ALA A 140 21.40 -8.03 -47.33
CA ALA A 140 22.51 -7.11 -47.58
C ALA A 140 23.12 -7.51 -48.94
N GLU A 141 22.92 -6.65 -49.95
CA GLU A 141 23.52 -6.75 -51.28
C GLU A 141 24.97 -7.25 -51.16
N ALA A 142 25.23 -8.44 -51.73
CA ALA A 142 26.43 -9.22 -51.46
C ALA A 142 27.67 -8.41 -51.89
N LYS A 143 28.40 -7.87 -50.92
CA LYS A 143 29.69 -7.22 -51.18
C LYS A 143 30.67 -8.27 -51.70
N PRO A 144 31.45 -7.98 -52.75
CA PRO A 144 32.41 -8.92 -53.30
C PRO A 144 33.36 -9.38 -52.20
N THR A 145 33.50 -10.69 -52.08
CA THR A 145 34.31 -11.30 -51.02
C THR A 145 35.71 -11.58 -51.53
N TRP A 146 36.67 -11.74 -50.63
CA TRP A 146 38.05 -12.13 -50.99
C TRP A 146 38.12 -13.43 -51.80
N GLY A 147 37.11 -14.31 -51.70
CA GLY A 147 37.00 -15.51 -52.53
C GLY A 147 36.71 -15.23 -54.01
N ASP A 148 36.04 -14.12 -54.33
CA ASP A 148 35.81 -13.70 -55.71
C ASP A 148 37.09 -13.11 -56.34
N LEU A 149 38.03 -12.61 -55.54
CA LEU A 149 39.34 -12.12 -56.01
C LEU A 149 40.23 -13.24 -56.55
N PHE A 150 40.13 -14.45 -55.99
CA PHE A 150 40.94 -15.62 -56.42
C PHE A 150 40.26 -16.49 -57.48
N ARG A 151 39.01 -16.20 -57.84
CA ARG A 151 38.25 -16.94 -58.86
C ARG A 151 38.34 -16.28 -60.26
N GLY A 152 39.03 -15.15 -60.37
CA GLY A 152 39.16 -14.36 -61.60
C GLY A 152 40.54 -14.41 -62.28
N ALA A 153 41.38 -15.41 -62.00
CA ALA A 153 42.67 -15.63 -62.67
C ALA A 153 42.65 -16.91 -63.52
#